data_AF-A8UUR9-F1
#
_entry.id   AF-A8UUR9-F1
#
_cell.length_a   1.000
_cell.length_b   1.000
_cell.length_c   1.000
_cell.angle_alpha   90.00
_cell.angle_beta   90.00
_cell.angle_gamma   90.00
#
_symmetry.space_group_name_H-M   'P 1'
#
loop_
_entity.id
_entity.type
_entity.pdbx_description
1 polymer ?
#
loop_
_entity_poly.entity_id
_entity_poly.type
_entity_poly.pdbx_seq_one_letter_code
_entity_poly.pdbx_strand_id
1 'polypeptide(L)'
;MRKRVEEEKALVVHPINRESVRSIEEMAKLGMPFSILAKNQQTWLIRGGLEYFKEEKPYLYPLVEKLVENRDRAIPEGDNMRSIAKEVRKKLGWDEEQSALVSAWVERILRWKIEPFHVKSKKIVSVARALKDVIEEKYRKNPEGYRYLYKSASEWVKWNERMKMYRKGCKDDDDEG
;
A
#
# COMPACT_ATOMS: atom_id res chain seq x y z
N MET A 1 28.48 -39.21 -1.80
CA MET A 1 27.06 -38.89 -2.06
C MET A 1 26.21 -38.76 -0.78
N ARG A 2 26.74 -38.17 0.32
CA ARG A 2 26.00 -38.02 1.60
C ARG A 2 26.43 -36.79 2.43
N LYS A 3 26.82 -35.70 1.79
CA LYS A 3 27.04 -34.40 2.45
C LYS A 3 26.32 -33.28 1.68
N ARG A 4 25.13 -33.61 1.16
CA ARG A 4 24.25 -32.71 0.38
C ARG A 4 22.85 -32.59 1.00
N VAL A 5 22.66 -32.89 2.29
CA VAL A 5 21.29 -33.05 2.83
C VAL A 5 20.95 -32.20 4.05
N GLU A 6 21.89 -31.71 4.86
CA GLU A 6 21.49 -31.12 6.16
C GLU A 6 22.13 -29.76 6.47
N GLU A 7 22.37 -28.97 5.43
CA GLU A 7 22.22 -27.53 5.58
C GLU A 7 20.91 -27.15 4.90
N GLU A 8 19.81 -27.67 5.46
CA GLU A 8 18.58 -26.88 5.56
C GLU A 8 18.99 -25.57 6.21
N LYS A 9 19.41 -24.61 5.39
CA LYS A 9 19.25 -23.22 5.72
C LYS A 9 17.77 -23.11 6.02
N ALA A 10 17.41 -23.17 7.29
CA ALA A 10 16.22 -22.55 7.80
C ALA A 10 16.25 -21.17 7.15
N LEU A 11 15.46 -21.01 6.08
CA LEU A 11 15.20 -19.73 5.49
C LEU A 11 14.50 -19.02 6.63
N VAL A 12 15.27 -18.29 7.43
CA VAL A 12 14.74 -17.37 8.41
C VAL A 12 13.98 -16.37 7.57
N VAL A 13 12.70 -16.66 7.37
CA VAL A 13 11.74 -15.75 6.79
C VAL A 13 11.78 -14.56 7.73
N HIS A 14 12.52 -13.52 7.35
CA HIS A 14 12.64 -12.32 8.17
C HIS A 14 11.21 -11.88 8.51
N PRO A 15 10.83 -11.81 9.79
CA PRO A 15 9.46 -11.47 10.14
C PRO A 15 9.18 -10.06 9.62
N ILE A 16 8.25 -9.93 8.67
CA ILE A 16 7.67 -8.62 8.38
C ILE A 16 6.64 -8.32 9.45
N ASN A 17 6.51 -7.04 9.81
CA ASN A 17 5.53 -6.65 10.82
C ASN A 17 4.10 -6.96 10.35
N ARG A 18 3.17 -7.09 11.30
CA ARG A 18 1.74 -7.37 11.01
C ARG A 18 1.14 -6.38 10.01
N GLU A 19 1.57 -5.12 10.05
CA GLU A 19 1.13 -4.08 9.11
C GLU A 19 1.50 -4.40 7.66
N SER A 20 2.72 -4.92 7.44
CA SER A 20 3.18 -5.31 6.12
C SER A 20 2.41 -6.51 5.58
N VAL A 21 2.07 -7.48 6.44
CA VAL A 21 1.21 -8.63 6.07
C VAL A 21 -0.17 -8.14 5.66
N ARG A 22 -0.79 -7.27 6.47
CA ARG A 22 -2.12 -6.73 6.18
C ARG A 22 -2.15 -5.89 4.91
N SER A 23 -1.11 -5.10 4.65
CA SER A 23 -0.94 -4.37 3.40
C SER A 23 -0.91 -5.33 2.18
N ILE A 24 -0.22 -6.47 2.28
CA ILE A 24 -0.22 -7.50 1.23
C ILE A 24 -1.63 -8.08 1.02
N GLU A 25 -2.35 -8.37 2.10
CA GLU A 25 -3.72 -8.89 2.04
C GLU A 25 -4.65 -7.96 1.28
N GLU A 26 -4.62 -6.66 1.60
CA GLU A 26 -5.46 -5.67 0.92
C GLU A 26 -5.05 -5.51 -0.55
N MET A 27 -3.76 -5.52 -0.86
CA MET A 27 -3.27 -5.46 -2.25
C MET A 27 -3.70 -6.68 -3.07
N ALA A 28 -3.66 -7.88 -2.48
CA ALA A 28 -4.11 -9.12 -3.11
C ALA A 28 -5.62 -9.11 -3.37
N LYS A 29 -6.44 -8.68 -2.38
CA LYS A 29 -7.89 -8.50 -2.55
C LYS A 29 -8.23 -7.48 -3.64
N LEU A 30 -7.43 -6.43 -3.74
CA LEU A 30 -7.56 -5.42 -4.79
C LEU A 30 -6.99 -5.89 -6.14
N GLY A 31 -6.43 -7.10 -6.27
CA GLY A 31 -5.87 -7.60 -7.52
C GLY A 31 -4.81 -6.65 -8.09
N MET A 32 -4.01 -6.05 -7.22
CA MET A 32 -2.95 -5.13 -7.61
C MET A 32 -1.78 -5.89 -8.24
N PRO A 33 -0.91 -5.24 -9.00
CA PRO A 33 0.33 -5.88 -9.47
C PRO A 33 1.33 -5.97 -8.33
N PHE A 34 2.14 -7.02 -8.31
CA PHE A 34 3.19 -7.24 -7.31
C PHE A 34 4.13 -6.04 -7.13
N SER A 35 4.42 -5.34 -8.22
CA SER A 35 5.31 -4.17 -8.27
C SER A 35 4.81 -2.96 -7.44
N ILE A 36 3.53 -2.93 -7.04
CA ILE A 36 3.02 -1.92 -6.10
C ILE A 36 3.59 -2.11 -4.70
N LEU A 37 3.85 -3.36 -4.30
CA LEU A 37 4.32 -3.69 -2.96
C LEU A 37 5.68 -3.04 -2.69
N ALA A 38 5.97 -2.78 -1.43
CA ALA A 38 7.30 -2.35 -1.01
C ALA A 38 8.33 -3.47 -1.24
N LYS A 39 9.60 -3.10 -1.49
CA LYS A 39 10.67 -4.07 -1.78
C LYS A 39 10.82 -5.15 -0.70
N ASN A 40 10.67 -4.81 0.57
CA ASN A 40 10.71 -5.76 1.68
C ASN A 40 9.51 -6.72 1.66
N GLN A 41 8.29 -6.25 1.35
CA GLN A 41 7.10 -7.08 1.20
C GLN A 41 7.24 -8.06 0.02
N GLN A 42 7.73 -7.56 -1.12
CA GLN A 42 8.04 -8.40 -2.28
C GLN A 42 9.07 -9.48 -1.93
N THR A 43 10.18 -9.08 -1.29
CA THR A 43 11.25 -9.99 -0.89
C THR A 43 10.76 -11.06 0.08
N TRP A 44 9.92 -10.68 1.04
CA TRP A 44 9.34 -11.62 2.00
C TRP A 44 8.41 -12.64 1.34
N LEU A 45 7.50 -12.20 0.47
CA LEU A 45 6.60 -13.09 -0.28
C LEU A 45 7.38 -14.14 -1.09
N ILE A 46 8.46 -13.74 -1.76
CA ILE A 46 9.29 -14.65 -2.55
C ILE A 46 10.09 -15.63 -1.68
N ARG A 47 10.43 -15.26 -0.44
CA ARG A 47 11.33 -16.04 0.44
C ARG A 47 10.63 -16.92 1.47
N GLY A 48 9.32 -17.14 1.35
CA GLY A 48 8.57 -17.98 2.29
C GLY A 48 7.26 -17.36 2.82
N GLY A 49 6.95 -16.12 2.40
CA GLY A 49 5.70 -15.46 2.81
C GLY A 49 4.45 -16.08 2.19
N LEU A 50 4.56 -16.81 1.07
CA LEU A 50 3.42 -17.52 0.48
C LEU A 50 2.97 -18.70 1.35
N GLU A 51 3.91 -19.44 1.92
CA GLU A 51 3.66 -20.55 2.83
C GLU A 51 2.90 -20.09 4.07
N TYR A 52 3.27 -18.92 4.62
CA TYR A 52 2.49 -18.28 5.69
C TYR A 52 1.02 -18.09 5.30
N PHE A 53 0.71 -17.61 4.08
CA PHE A 53 -0.67 -17.46 3.64
C PHE A 53 -1.37 -18.80 3.43
N LYS A 54 -0.65 -19.83 3.00
CA LYS A 54 -1.22 -21.17 2.84
C LYS A 54 -1.65 -21.78 4.17
N GLU A 55 -0.85 -21.59 5.21
CA GLU A 55 -1.07 -22.15 6.55
C GLU A 55 -2.04 -21.31 7.38
N GLU A 56 -1.79 -20.01 7.49
CA GLU A 56 -2.49 -19.12 8.43
C GLU A 56 -3.72 -18.46 7.83
N LYS A 57 -3.76 -18.29 6.50
CA LYS A 57 -4.82 -17.57 5.78
C LYS A 57 -5.18 -18.23 4.45
N PRO A 58 -5.57 -19.51 4.43
CA PRO A 58 -5.78 -20.28 3.20
C PRO A 58 -6.81 -19.67 2.25
N TYR A 59 -7.78 -18.90 2.77
CA TYR A 59 -8.77 -18.17 1.97
C TYR A 59 -8.18 -17.00 1.16
N LEU A 60 -7.02 -16.45 1.56
CA LEU A 60 -6.29 -15.42 0.82
C LEU A 60 -5.17 -15.99 -0.04
N TYR A 61 -4.71 -17.20 0.24
CA TYR A 61 -3.59 -17.82 -0.48
C TYR A 61 -3.75 -17.72 -2.01
N PRO A 62 -4.90 -18.08 -2.64
CA PRO A 62 -5.03 -18.00 -4.10
C PRO A 62 -4.86 -16.57 -4.65
N LEU A 63 -5.24 -15.55 -3.88
CA LEU A 63 -5.10 -14.15 -4.29
C LEU A 63 -3.65 -13.68 -4.18
N VAL A 64 -2.95 -14.10 -3.12
CA VAL A 64 -1.54 -13.76 -2.90
C VAL A 64 -0.64 -14.54 -3.86
N GLU A 65 -0.94 -15.81 -4.13
CA GLU A 65 -0.28 -16.62 -5.14
C GLU A 65 -0.37 -15.94 -6.51
N LYS A 66 -1.58 -15.57 -6.93
CA LYS A 66 -1.79 -14.82 -8.18
C LYS A 66 -1.06 -13.47 -8.20
N LEU A 67 -0.95 -12.79 -7.06
CA LEU A 67 -0.16 -11.56 -6.93
C LEU A 67 1.32 -11.84 -7.24
N VAL A 68 1.89 -12.92 -6.70
CA VAL A 68 3.29 -13.33 -6.92
C VAL A 68 3.53 -13.87 -8.33
N GLU A 69 2.61 -14.64 -8.90
CA GLU A 69 2.70 -15.12 -10.29
C GLU A 69 2.81 -13.98 -11.30
N ASN A 70 2.18 -12.85 -10.98
CA ASN A 70 2.24 -11.63 -11.79
C ASN A 70 3.40 -10.71 -11.41
N ARG A 71 4.48 -11.24 -10.80
CA ARG A 71 5.63 -10.43 -10.33
C ARG A 71 6.31 -9.59 -11.40
N ASP A 72 6.33 -10.10 -12.63
CA ASP A 72 6.97 -9.43 -13.76
C ASP A 72 6.06 -8.37 -14.39
N ARG A 73 4.79 -8.26 -13.96
CA ARG A 73 3.90 -7.18 -14.39
C ARG A 73 4.26 -5.88 -13.68
N ALA A 74 4.89 -4.98 -14.43
CA ALA A 74 5.05 -3.60 -14.02
C ALA A 74 3.68 -2.89 -13.97
N ILE A 75 3.55 -1.92 -13.07
CA ILE A 75 2.52 -0.89 -13.21
C ILE A 75 2.82 -0.18 -14.54
N PRO A 76 1.83 -0.04 -15.45
CA PRO A 76 2.01 0.74 -16.67
C PRO A 76 2.66 2.09 -16.37
N GLU A 77 3.53 2.58 -17.25
CA GLU A 77 4.22 3.85 -17.05
C GLU A 77 3.20 5.00 -16.96
N GLY A 78 2.92 5.42 -15.73
CA GLY A 78 2.34 6.71 -15.41
C GLY A 78 3.43 7.71 -15.01
N ASP A 79 3.01 8.86 -14.51
CA ASP A 79 3.93 9.82 -13.91
C ASP A 79 4.71 9.17 -12.76
N ASN A 80 6.01 9.50 -12.68
CA ASN A 80 6.80 9.08 -11.53
C ASN A 80 6.23 9.69 -10.23
N MET A 81 6.46 9.01 -9.10
CA MET A 81 5.91 9.42 -7.80
C MET A 81 6.30 10.84 -7.38
N ARG A 82 7.46 11.34 -7.85
CA ARG A 82 7.93 12.71 -7.58
C ARG A 82 7.06 13.76 -8.29
N SER A 83 6.67 13.51 -9.54
CA SER A 83 5.75 14.37 -10.29
C SER A 83 4.38 14.45 -9.60
N ILE A 84 3.82 13.29 -9.24
CA ILE A 84 2.56 13.19 -8.51
C ILE A 84 2.64 13.94 -7.17
N ALA A 85 3.71 13.74 -6.41
CA ALA A 85 3.90 14.43 -5.13
C ALA A 85 3.98 15.96 -5.28
N LYS A 86 4.63 16.46 -6.34
CA LYS A 86 4.70 17.90 -6.64
C LYS A 86 3.31 18.48 -6.93
N GLU A 87 2.47 17.77 -7.69
CA GLU A 87 1.10 18.19 -7.96
C GLU A 87 0.22 18.15 -6.72
N VAL A 88 0.36 17.12 -5.88
CA VAL A 88 -0.33 17.02 -4.59
C VAL A 88 0.04 18.18 -3.68
N ARG A 89 1.32 18.51 -3.56
CA ARG A 89 1.81 19.66 -2.78
C ARG A 89 1.19 20.98 -3.27
N LYS A 90 1.21 21.20 -4.59
CA LYS A 90 0.59 22.39 -5.21
C LYS A 90 -0.91 22.46 -4.91
N LYS A 91 -1.63 21.35 -5.03
CA LYS A 91 -3.08 21.27 -4.77
C LYS A 91 -3.42 21.57 -3.31
N LEU A 92 -2.53 21.26 -2.38
CA LEU A 92 -2.68 21.58 -0.96
C LEU A 92 -2.29 23.02 -0.61
N GLY A 93 -1.70 23.79 -1.54
CA GLY A 93 -1.18 25.13 -1.28
C GLY A 93 0.02 25.13 -0.33
N TRP A 94 0.83 24.07 -0.37
CA TRP A 94 1.94 23.85 0.56
C TRP A 94 3.29 24.31 0.00
N ASP A 95 4.18 24.79 0.87
CA ASP A 95 5.50 25.34 0.50
C ASP A 95 6.50 24.28 0.03
N GLU A 96 7.55 24.70 -0.70
CA GLU A 96 8.54 23.77 -1.27
C GLU A 96 9.34 23.04 -0.19
N GLU A 97 9.50 23.63 0.99
CA GLU A 97 10.13 22.99 2.15
C GLU A 97 9.43 21.69 2.56
N GLN A 98 8.14 21.54 2.23
CA GLN A 98 7.32 20.37 2.55
C GLN A 98 7.38 19.28 1.47
N SER A 99 8.13 19.50 0.39
CA SER A 99 8.20 18.62 -0.79
C SER A 99 8.68 17.20 -0.47
N ALA A 100 9.69 17.08 0.40
CA ALA A 100 10.20 15.79 0.86
C ALA A 100 9.16 15.02 1.68
N LEU A 101 8.43 15.72 2.55
CA LEU A 101 7.39 15.15 3.41
C LEU A 101 6.20 14.64 2.59
N VAL A 102 5.71 15.45 1.64
CA VAL A 102 4.60 15.05 0.75
C VAL A 102 5.01 13.85 -0.10
N SER A 103 6.23 13.85 -0.65
CA SER A 103 6.75 12.72 -1.43
C SER A 103 6.78 11.43 -0.62
N ALA A 104 7.26 11.48 0.62
CA ALA A 104 7.28 10.33 1.51
C ALA A 104 5.86 9.82 1.83
N TRP A 105 4.90 10.71 2.08
CA TRP A 105 3.51 10.32 2.32
C TRP A 105 2.82 9.75 1.09
N VAL A 106 3.01 10.34 -0.09
CA VAL A 106 2.47 9.82 -1.35
C VAL A 106 2.93 8.39 -1.59
N GLU A 107 4.23 8.12 -1.45
CA GLU A 107 4.75 6.76 -1.60
C GLU A 107 4.12 5.81 -0.57
N ARG A 108 4.07 6.23 0.70
CA ARG A 108 3.54 5.38 1.77
C ARG A 108 2.05 5.09 1.60
N ILE A 109 1.26 6.03 1.08
CA ILE A 109 -0.17 5.84 0.81
C ILE A 109 -0.35 4.89 -0.39
N LEU A 110 0.29 5.14 -1.53
CA LEU A 110 0.11 4.33 -2.74
C LEU A 110 0.54 2.87 -2.56
N ARG A 111 1.58 2.65 -1.75
CA ARG A 111 2.09 1.32 -1.42
C ARG A 111 1.47 0.74 -0.15
N TRP A 112 0.51 1.44 0.47
CA TRP A 112 -0.13 1.05 1.73
C TRP A 112 0.85 0.71 2.87
N LYS A 113 2.00 1.41 2.92
CA LYS A 113 2.95 1.40 4.05
C LYS A 113 2.45 2.21 5.26
N ILE A 114 1.32 2.88 5.11
CA ILE A 114 0.55 3.47 6.21
C ILE A 114 -0.86 2.91 6.07
N GLU A 115 -1.31 2.20 7.09
CA GLU A 115 -2.68 1.71 7.12
C GLU A 115 -3.65 2.89 7.30
N PRO A 116 -4.64 3.07 6.41
CA PRO A 116 -5.60 4.17 6.52
C PRO A 116 -6.35 4.17 7.86
N PHE A 117 -6.51 3.00 8.48
CA PHE A 117 -7.10 2.85 9.80
C PHE A 117 -6.27 3.55 10.89
N HIS A 118 -4.96 3.34 10.99
CA HIS A 118 -4.15 3.87 12.10
C HIS A 118 -3.85 5.38 11.98
N VAL A 119 -4.18 6.00 10.84
CA VAL A 119 -3.94 7.44 10.63
C VAL A 119 -4.91 8.28 11.44
N LYS A 120 -4.39 8.99 12.45
CA LYS A 120 -5.06 10.10 13.14
C LYS A 120 -4.69 11.47 12.56
N SER A 121 -3.53 11.57 11.91
CA SER A 121 -3.03 12.86 11.38
C SER A 121 -3.90 13.41 10.26
N LYS A 122 -4.52 14.57 10.52
CA LYS A 122 -5.29 15.33 9.51
C LYS A 122 -4.44 15.67 8.27
N LYS A 123 -3.14 15.95 8.45
CA LYS A 123 -2.21 16.26 7.34
C LYS A 123 -2.07 15.09 6.36
N ILE A 124 -1.88 13.87 6.86
CA ILE A 124 -1.77 12.67 6.03
C ILE A 124 -3.07 12.40 5.28
N VAL A 125 -4.22 12.58 5.95
CA VAL A 125 -5.54 12.41 5.32
C VAL A 125 -5.76 13.46 4.21
N SER A 126 -5.39 14.72 4.42
CA SER A 126 -5.44 15.75 3.37
C SER A 126 -4.58 15.38 2.16
N VAL A 127 -3.38 14.86 2.41
CA VAL A 127 -2.47 14.38 1.35
C VAL A 127 -3.08 13.20 0.59
N ALA A 128 -3.70 12.24 1.27
CA ALA A 128 -4.36 11.11 0.63
C ALA A 128 -5.53 11.54 -0.27
N ARG A 129 -6.34 12.52 0.17
CA ARG A 129 -7.44 13.08 -0.63
C ARG A 129 -6.92 13.83 -1.86
N ALA A 130 -5.97 14.73 -1.68
CA ALA A 130 -5.36 15.46 -2.79
C ALA A 130 -4.66 14.50 -3.78
N LEU A 131 -3.99 13.46 -3.28
CA LEU A 131 -3.41 12.40 -4.09
C LEU A 131 -4.45 11.66 -4.93
N LYS A 132 -5.57 11.25 -4.32
CA LYS A 132 -6.68 10.63 -5.06
C LYS A 132 -7.16 11.55 -6.17
N ASP A 133 -7.41 12.83 -5.87
CA ASP A 133 -7.95 13.75 -6.87
C ASP A 133 -6.97 13.99 -8.03
N VAL A 134 -5.67 14.15 -7.74
CA VAL A 134 -4.62 14.29 -8.78
C VAL A 134 -4.56 13.06 -9.67
N ILE A 135 -4.59 11.86 -9.08
CA ILE A 135 -4.57 10.61 -9.84
C ILE A 135 -5.87 10.42 -10.63
N GLU A 136 -7.02 10.82 -10.09
CA GLU A 136 -8.31 10.75 -10.78
C GLU A 136 -8.33 11.62 -12.04
N GLU A 137 -7.80 12.85 -11.95
CA GLU A 137 -7.65 13.74 -13.11
C GLU A 137 -6.77 13.13 -14.20
N LYS A 138 -5.67 12.49 -13.81
CA LYS A 138 -4.76 11.79 -14.75
C LYS A 138 -5.41 10.51 -15.32
N TYR A 139 -6.11 9.75 -14.49
CA TYR A 139 -6.83 8.53 -14.89
C TYR A 139 -7.92 8.82 -15.92
N ARG A 140 -8.65 9.93 -15.81
CA ARG A 140 -9.65 10.33 -16.83
C ARG A 140 -9.03 10.56 -18.21
N LYS A 141 -7.75 10.95 -18.28
CA LYS A 141 -7.02 11.21 -19.53
C LYS A 141 -6.29 9.97 -20.05
N ASN A 142 -5.78 9.12 -19.15
CA ASN A 142 -5.11 7.86 -19.49
C ASN A 142 -5.53 6.76 -18.49
N PRO A 143 -6.68 6.09 -18.72
CA PRO A 143 -7.18 5.09 -17.80
C PRO A 143 -6.21 3.92 -17.59
N GLU A 144 -5.57 3.42 -18.64
CA GLU A 144 -4.65 2.27 -18.54
C GLU A 144 -3.39 2.62 -17.74
N GLY A 145 -2.79 3.78 -18.01
CA GLY A 145 -1.58 4.26 -17.31
C GLY A 145 -1.77 4.44 -15.80
N TYR A 146 -2.98 4.78 -15.35
CA TYR A 146 -3.25 5.15 -13.97
C TYR A 146 -4.19 4.19 -13.22
N ARG A 147 -4.70 3.13 -13.85
CA ARG A 147 -5.71 2.22 -13.26
C ARG A 147 -5.35 1.75 -11.86
N TYR A 148 -4.14 1.25 -11.66
CA TYR A 148 -3.71 0.71 -10.37
C TYR A 148 -3.46 1.79 -9.32
N LEU A 149 -2.89 2.92 -9.73
CA LEU A 149 -2.69 4.08 -8.84
C LEU A 149 -4.04 4.64 -8.37
N TYR A 150 -5.00 4.78 -9.29
CA TYR A 150 -6.35 5.26 -8.99
C TYR A 150 -7.07 4.32 -8.04
N LYS A 151 -7.02 3.01 -8.32
CA LYS A 151 -7.59 1.99 -7.44
C LYS A 151 -6.97 2.06 -6.04
N SER A 152 -5.65 2.19 -5.94
CA SER A 152 -4.93 2.19 -4.65
C SER A 152 -5.30 3.42 -3.82
N ALA A 153 -5.22 4.61 -4.42
CA ALA A 153 -5.54 5.87 -3.74
C ALA A 153 -7.03 5.94 -3.35
N SER A 154 -7.93 5.52 -4.25
CA SER A 154 -9.38 5.54 -3.99
C SER A 154 -9.76 4.60 -2.85
N GLU A 155 -9.24 3.37 -2.85
CA GLU A 155 -9.53 2.42 -1.78
C GLU A 155 -8.90 2.85 -0.46
N TRP A 156 -7.71 3.46 -0.48
CA TRP A 156 -7.10 4.00 0.73
C TRP A 156 -7.99 5.06 1.39
N VAL A 157 -8.48 6.04 0.60
CA VAL A 157 -9.37 7.11 1.10
C VAL A 157 -10.70 6.54 1.59
N LYS A 158 -11.32 5.64 0.82
CA LYS A 158 -12.58 4.97 1.17
C LYS A 158 -12.49 4.19 2.48
N TRP A 159 -11.38 3.49 2.70
CA TRP A 159 -11.12 2.81 3.96
C TRP A 159 -10.97 3.79 5.12
N ASN A 160 -10.21 4.88 4.96
CA ASN A 160 -10.08 5.91 6.00
C ASN A 160 -11.45 6.50 6.39
N GLU A 161 -12.34 6.73 5.42
CA GLU A 161 -13.68 7.28 5.64
C GLU A 161 -14.62 6.29 6.33
N ARG A 162 -14.63 5.02 5.91
CA ARG A 162 -15.37 3.97 6.62
C ARG A 162 -14.96 3.88 8.09
N MET A 163 -13.66 3.95 8.37
CA MET A 163 -13.16 3.87 9.75
C MET A 163 -13.49 5.11 10.59
N LYS A 164 -13.63 6.29 10.00
CA LYS A 164 -14.16 7.47 10.72
C LYS A 164 -15.59 7.24 11.19
N MET A 165 -16.43 6.56 10.40
CA MET A 165 -17.80 6.23 10.83
C MET A 165 -17.81 5.25 12.01
N TYR A 166 -16.94 4.24 11.99
CA TYR A 166 -16.79 3.33 13.14
C TYR A 166 -16.27 4.03 14.39
N ARG A 167 -15.34 4.99 14.24
CA ARG A 167 -14.84 5.80 15.37
C ARG A 167 -15.90 6.71 15.96
N LYS A 168 -16.73 7.35 15.13
CA LYS A 168 -17.82 8.23 15.57
C LYS A 168 -18.98 7.45 16.21
N GLY A 169 -19.06 6.13 15.98
CA GLY A 169 -20.04 5.22 16.60
C GLY A 169 -19.56 4.58 17.91
N CYS A 170 -18.24 4.57 18.14
CA CYS A 170 -17.71 4.46 19.50
C CYS A 170 -17.87 5.84 20.13
N LYS A 171 -18.44 5.94 21.33
CA LYS A 171 -18.49 7.22 22.02
C LYS A 171 -17.09 7.82 22.06
N ASP A 172 -16.97 9.04 21.53
CA ASP A 172 -15.90 9.95 21.89
C ASP A 172 -16.12 10.29 23.37
N ASP A 173 -15.69 9.37 24.25
CA ASP A 173 -15.23 9.80 25.57
C ASP A 173 -13.82 10.34 25.30
N ASP A 174 -13.63 11.62 25.62
CA ASP A 174 -12.41 12.42 25.59
C ASP A 174 -12.36 13.50 24.49
N ASP A 175 -13.29 14.46 24.61
CA ASP A 175 -12.89 15.87 24.65
C ASP A 175 -11.85 16.04 25.78
N GLU A 176 -10.61 16.39 25.46
CA GLU A 176 -9.72 17.30 26.22
C GLU A 176 -8.28 17.30 25.64
N GLY A 177 -7.76 18.49 25.33
CA GLY A 177 -6.30 18.78 25.23
C GLY A 177 -5.77 19.22 23.88
#